data_AF-A0A4Y2TEX0-F1
#
_entry.id   AF-A0A4Y2TEX0-F1
#
_cell.length_a   1.000
_cell.length_b   1.000
_cell.length_c   1.000
_cell.angle_alpha   90.00
_cell.angle_beta   90.00
_cell.angle_gamma   90.00
#
_symmetry.space_group_name_H-M   'P 1'
#
loop_
_entity.id
_entity.type
_entity.pdbx_description
1 polymer ?
#
loop_
_entity_poly.entity_id
_entity_poly.type
_entity_poly.pdbx_seq_one_letter_code
_entity_poly.pdbx_strand_id
1 'polypeptide(L)'
;MTIQGLTPQFRPEQYWTLLAGKFWTTPYSPDLATSDFHLFRHPKHHLGGNHYNDDAEVKTAVTSWLLDLAASFYEEGIQNLVVRYDKCLNKLGIFAEKQRNVCRI
;
A
#
# COMPACT_ATOMS: atom_id res chain seq x y z
N MET A 1 5.40 -44.08 -36.85
CA MET A 1 4.85 -43.71 -35.53
C MET A 1 5.18 -42.24 -35.32
N THR A 2 4.27 -41.35 -35.67
CA THR A 2 4.50 -39.90 -35.64
C THR A 2 4.01 -39.38 -34.29
N ILE A 3 4.93 -39.00 -33.41
CA ILE A 3 4.57 -38.34 -32.16
C ILE A 3 4.13 -36.92 -32.53
N GLN A 4 2.82 -36.71 -32.57
CA GLN A 4 2.25 -35.37 -32.69
C GLN A 4 2.67 -34.58 -31.46
N GLY A 5 3.55 -33.59 -31.66
CA GLY A 5 3.97 -32.68 -30.62
C GLY A 5 2.77 -31.94 -30.06
N LEU A 6 2.50 -32.14 -28.77
CA LEU A 6 1.59 -31.31 -27.99
C LEU A 6 2.24 -29.94 -27.85
N THR A 7 2.00 -29.04 -28.80
CA THR A 7 2.23 -27.61 -28.58
C THR A 7 1.30 -27.18 -27.44
N PRO A 8 1.80 -26.68 -26.30
CA PRO A 8 0.95 -26.14 -25.27
C PRO A 8 0.12 -25.01 -25.88
N GLN A 9 -1.21 -25.14 -25.88
CA GLN A 9 -2.09 -24.03 -26.23
C GLN A 9 -1.87 -22.93 -25.18
N PHE A 10 -0.99 -21.99 -25.48
CA PHE A 10 -0.89 -20.73 -24.75
C PHE A 10 -2.20 -19.96 -24.97
N ARG A 11 -3.15 -20.11 -24.05
CA ARG A 11 -4.37 -19.29 -24.04
C ARG A 11 -4.07 -17.96 -23.32
N PRO A 12 -4.19 -16.81 -24.00
CA PRO A 12 -3.97 -15.49 -23.39
C PRO A 12 -4.82 -15.24 -22.14
N GLU A 13 -5.99 -15.87 -22.08
CA GLU A 13 -6.90 -15.92 -20.92
C GLU A 13 -6.20 -16.36 -19.62
N GLN A 14 -5.29 -17.33 -19.70
CA GLN A 14 -4.59 -17.87 -18.53
C GLN A 14 -3.49 -16.93 -18.01
N TYR A 15 -2.94 -16.06 -18.87
CA TYR A 15 -1.97 -15.04 -18.46
C TYR A 15 -2.63 -14.00 -17.55
N TRP A 16 -3.85 -13.56 -17.90
CA TRP A 16 -4.63 -12.66 -17.07
C TRP A 16 -4.96 -13.28 -15.72
N THR A 17 -5.33 -14.57 -15.67
CA THR A 17 -5.61 -15.25 -14.39
C THR A 17 -4.37 -15.44 -13.52
N LEU A 18 -3.21 -15.76 -14.12
CA LEU A 18 -1.93 -15.93 -13.40
C LEU A 18 -1.36 -14.59 -12.91
N LEU A 19 -1.44 -13.54 -13.73
CA LEU A 19 -1.04 -12.18 -13.32
C LEU A 19 -2.00 -11.61 -12.28
N ALA A 20 -3.31 -11.74 -12.49
CA ALA A 20 -4.31 -11.30 -11.52
C ALA A 20 -4.13 -12.05 -10.19
N GLY A 21 -3.99 -13.38 -10.22
CA GLY A 21 -3.75 -14.15 -9.00
C GLY A 21 -2.49 -13.72 -8.26
N LYS A 22 -1.40 -13.41 -8.97
CA LYS A 22 -0.11 -13.01 -8.35
C LYS A 22 -0.07 -11.55 -7.91
N PHE A 23 -0.81 -10.67 -8.60
CA PHE A 23 -0.87 -9.22 -8.33
C PHE A 23 -1.98 -8.82 -7.36
N TRP A 24 -3.02 -9.65 -7.17
CA TRP A 24 -4.11 -9.38 -6.24
C TRP A 24 -4.01 -10.14 -4.92
N THR A 25 -3.09 -11.12 -4.79
CA THR A 25 -2.86 -11.85 -3.52
C THR A 25 -1.60 -11.37 -2.78
N THR A 26 -1.13 -10.16 -3.07
CA THR A 26 0.06 -9.59 -2.43
C THR A 26 -0.17 -9.52 -0.92
N PRO A 27 0.74 -10.06 -0.11
CA PRO A 27 0.72 -9.81 1.33
C PRO A 27 0.71 -8.30 1.56
N TYR A 28 -0.08 -7.86 2.55
CA TYR A 28 -0.21 -6.44 2.88
C TYR A 28 1.16 -5.74 2.96
N SER A 29 1.31 -4.68 2.18
CA SER A 29 2.54 -3.87 2.08
C SER A 29 2.28 -2.47 2.62
N PRO A 30 2.62 -2.21 3.90
CA PRO A 30 2.46 -0.89 4.53
C PRO A 30 3.15 0.22 3.74
N ASP A 31 4.25 -0.09 3.05
CA ASP A 31 5.01 0.85 2.24
C ASP A 31 4.25 1.35 0.99
N LEU A 32 3.20 0.64 0.55
CA LEU A 32 2.33 1.00 -0.57
C LEU A 32 0.93 1.47 -0.12
N ALA A 33 0.60 1.35 1.16
CA ALA A 33 -0.67 1.82 1.68
C ALA A 33 -0.56 3.29 2.11
N THR A 34 -1.23 4.19 1.39
CA THR A 34 -1.25 5.64 1.69
C THR A 34 -1.75 5.93 3.10
N SER A 35 -2.66 5.10 3.61
CA SER A 35 -3.09 5.12 5.01
C SER A 35 -1.90 4.99 5.97
N ASP A 36 -0.95 4.11 5.70
CA ASP A 36 0.07 3.70 6.65
C ASP A 36 1.35 4.53 6.57
N PHE A 37 1.83 4.81 5.35
CA PHE A 37 3.06 5.59 5.19
C PHE A 37 2.82 7.11 5.25
N HIS A 38 1.60 7.58 4.97
CA HIS A 38 1.26 9.01 4.95
C HIS A 38 0.30 9.35 6.08
N LEU A 39 -0.97 8.93 5.99
CA LEU A 39 -2.03 9.40 6.90
C LEU A 39 -1.75 9.10 8.38
N PHE A 40 -1.54 7.83 8.75
CA PHE A 40 -1.41 7.38 10.15
C PHE A 40 -0.08 7.76 10.83
N ARG A 41 0.86 8.36 10.10
CA ARG A 41 2.10 8.89 10.69
C ARG A 41 1.85 10.15 11.52
N HIS A 42 0.90 10.99 11.10
CA HIS A 42 0.63 12.30 11.69
C HIS A 42 -0.29 12.28 12.93
N PRO A 43 -1.36 11.47 13.00
CA PRO A 43 -2.23 11.45 14.18
C PRO A 43 -1.50 10.91 15.41
N LYS A 44 -0.44 10.10 15.26
CA LYS A 44 0.43 9.73 16.38
C LYS A 44 1.07 10.94 17.07
N HIS A 45 1.40 11.99 16.31
CA HIS A 45 1.92 13.24 16.87
C HIS A 45 0.81 14.12 17.45
N HIS A 46 -0.34 14.19 16.78
CA HIS A 46 -1.43 15.08 17.19
C HIS A 46 -2.22 14.55 18.39
N LEU A 47 -2.45 13.23 18.44
CA LEU A 47 -3.22 12.57 19.50
C LEU A 47 -2.34 12.04 20.62
N GLY A 48 -1.03 11.94 20.38
CA GLY A 48 -0.06 11.41 21.33
C GLY A 48 0.06 12.28 22.56
N GLY A 49 0.09 11.66 23.74
CA GLY A 49 0.24 12.35 25.03
C GLY A 49 -1.06 12.88 25.63
N ASN A 50 -2.17 12.84 24.90
CA ASN A 50 -3.48 13.17 25.43
C ASN A 50 -4.12 11.95 26.11
N HIS A 51 -4.78 12.19 27.24
CA HIS A 51 -5.67 11.21 27.87
C HIS A 51 -7.10 11.53 27.47
N TYR A 52 -7.82 10.52 26.97
CA TYR A 52 -9.24 10.62 26.63
C TYR A 52 -10.02 9.72 27.59
N ASN A 53 -11.17 10.20 28.06
CA ASN A 53 -11.97 9.51 29.05
C ASN A 53 -12.83 8.40 28.42
N ASP A 54 -13.18 8.54 27.15
CA ASP A 54 -13.99 7.59 26.40
C ASP A 54 -13.73 7.62 24.88
N ASP A 55 -14.34 6.65 24.18
CA ASP A 55 -14.23 6.52 22.73
C ASP A 55 -14.85 7.70 21.95
N ALA A 56 -15.82 8.42 22.53
CA ALA A 56 -16.47 9.55 21.86
C ALA A 56 -15.54 10.77 21.83
N GLU A 57 -14.78 11.00 22.89
CA GLU A 57 -13.72 12.01 22.93
C GLU A 57 -12.62 11.70 21.90
N VAL A 58 -12.17 10.45 21.81
CA VAL A 58 -11.17 10.03 20.80
C VAL A 58 -11.70 10.25 19.39
N LYS A 59 -12.94 9.84 19.10
CA LYS A 59 -13.57 10.04 17.78
C LYS A 59 -13.62 11.53 17.43
N THR A 60 -14.02 12.37 18.37
CA THR A 60 -14.11 13.82 18.15
C THR A 60 -12.75 14.42 17.84
N ALA A 61 -11.70 14.04 18.59
CA ALA A 61 -10.34 14.51 18.36
C ALA A 61 -9.80 14.08 16.99
N VAL A 62 -9.99 12.81 16.61
CA VAL A 62 -9.58 12.29 15.29
C VAL A 62 -10.34 13.00 14.17
N THR A 63 -11.66 13.19 14.31
CA THR A 63 -12.49 13.85 13.29
C THR A 63 -12.10 15.32 13.13
N SER A 64 -11.89 16.06 14.23
CA SER A 64 -11.44 17.45 14.16
C SER A 64 -10.10 17.55 13.43
N TRP A 65 -9.14 16.70 13.81
CA TRP A 65 -7.83 16.66 13.16
C TRP A 65 -7.93 16.39 11.66
N LEU A 66 -8.77 15.43 11.24
CA LEU A 66 -8.97 15.12 9.82
C LEU A 66 -9.59 16.27 9.03
N LEU A 67 -10.50 17.04 9.66
CA LEU A 67 -11.16 18.20 9.05
C LEU A 67 -10.20 19.40 8.91
N ASP A 68 -9.21 19.51 9.80
CA ASP A 68 -8.20 20.58 9.75
C ASP A 68 -7.11 20.32 8.70
N LEU A 69 -7.02 19.11 8.13
CA LEU A 69 -6.05 18.79 7.10
C LEU A 69 -6.40 19.48 5.77
N ALA A 70 -5.42 20.20 5.22
CA ALA A 70 -5.54 20.80 3.90
C ALA A 70 -5.65 19.74 2.79
N ALA A 71 -6.34 20.07 1.69
CA ALA A 71 -6.43 19.18 0.52
C ALA A 71 -5.04 18.77 -0.03
N SER A 72 -4.07 19.68 0.04
CA SER A 72 -2.68 19.43 -0.37
C SER A 72 -2.01 18.30 0.41
N PHE A 73 -2.41 18.07 1.67
CA PHE A 73 -1.90 16.95 2.46
C PHE A 73 -2.28 15.61 1.82
N TYR A 74 -3.52 15.45 1.38
CA TYR A 74 -3.96 14.21 0.72
C TYR A 74 -3.34 14.07 -0.67
N GLU A 75 -3.22 15.18 -1.39
CA GLU A 75 -2.56 15.21 -2.71
C GLU A 75 -1.10 14.75 -2.62
N GLU A 76 -0.35 15.23 -1.62
CA GLU A 76 1.03 14.80 -1.37
C GLU A 76 1.12 13.29 -1.14
N GLY A 77 0.21 12.72 -0.33
CA GLY A 77 0.15 11.28 -0.08
C GLY A 77 -0.05 10.46 -1.35
N ILE A 78 -0.93 10.93 -2.25
CA ILE A 78 -1.21 10.28 -3.54
C ILE A 78 -0.01 10.42 -4.50
N GLN A 79 0.62 11.59 -4.58
CA GLN A 79 1.81 11.78 -5.41
C GLN A 79 2.98 10.91 -4.92
N ASN A 80 3.17 10.79 -3.60
CA ASN A 80 4.17 9.92 -2.99
C ASN A 80 3.93 8.44 -3.28
N LEU A 81 2.67 8.02 -3.48
CA LEU A 81 2.33 6.65 -3.85
C LEU A 81 2.94 6.27 -5.21
N VAL A 82 2.84 7.17 -6.21
CA VAL A 82 3.43 6.94 -7.55
C VAL A 82 4.93 6.74 -7.46
N VAL A 83 5.61 7.59 -6.70
CA VAL A 83 7.07 7.49 -6.47
C VAL A 83 7.45 6.19 -5.75
N ARG A 84 6.64 5.75 -4.78
CA ARG A 84 6.86 4.50 -4.05
C ARG A 84 6.65 3.27 -4.93
N TYR A 85 5.63 3.27 -5.80
CA TYR A 85 5.43 2.21 -6.79
C TYR A 85 6.58 2.12 -7.78
N ASP A 86 7.01 3.26 -8.36
CA ASP A 86 8.14 3.28 -9.28
C ASP A 86 9.41 2.72 -8.63
N LYS A 87 9.72 3.17 -7.40
CA LYS A 87 10.83 2.63 -6.62
C LYS A 87 10.70 1.13 -6.35
N CYS A 88 9.48 0.67 -6.04
CA CYS A 88 9.22 -0.73 -5.74
C CYS A 88 9.42 -1.64 -6.97
N LEU A 89 8.94 -1.19 -8.13
CA LEU A 89 9.06 -1.88 -9.41
C LEU A 89 10.52 -1.89 -9.90
N ASN A 90 11.19 -0.74 -9.82
CA ASN A 90 12.57 -0.58 -10.32
C ASN A 90 13.63 -1.26 -9.43
N LYS A 91 13.33 -1.53 -8.15
CA LYS A 91 14.27 -2.16 -7.21
C LYS A 91 14.06 -3.66 -6.96
N LEU A 92 13.19 -4.35 -7.70
CA LEU A 92 12.81 -5.74 -7.36
C LEU A 92 12.40 -5.88 -5.87
N GLY A 93 11.71 -4.88 -5.31
CA GLY A 93 11.20 -4.92 -3.93
C GLY A 93 12.16 -4.50 -2.80
N ILE A 94 13.34 -3.93 -3.07
CA ILE A 94 14.29 -3.56 -2.01
C ILE A 94 14.13 -2.08 -1.59
N PHE A 95 13.30 -1.80 -0.59
CA PHE A 95 13.29 -0.51 0.12
C PHE A 95 14.06 -0.66 1.44
N ALA A 96 15.25 -0.04 1.53
CA ALA A 96 16.08 -0.08 2.72
C ALA A 96 15.81 1.16 3.59
N GLU A 97 14.83 1.08 4.47
CA GLU A 97 14.86 1.85 5.71
C GLU A 97 14.52 0.92 6.89
N LYS A 98 15.61 0.48 7.53
CA LYS A 98 15.74 -0.13 8.86
C LYS A 98 14.60 -1.07 9.31
N GLN A 99 14.91 -2.36 9.15
CA GLN A 99 14.29 -3.54 9.78
C GLN A 99 12.88 -3.90 9.26
N ARG A 100 12.86 -4.94 8.42
CA ARG A 100 11.72 -5.81 8.03
C ARG A 100 11.00 -5.57 6.69
N ASN A 101 11.52 -4.76 5.77
CA ASN A 101 10.74 -4.38 4.58
C ASN A 101 11.40 -4.82 3.26
N VAL A 102 10.91 -5.93 2.71
CA VAL A 102 10.82 -6.10 1.25
C VAL A 102 9.44 -5.57 0.88
N CYS A 103 9.33 -4.64 -0.07
CA CYS A 103 8.01 -4.33 -0.62
C CYS A 103 7.47 -5.61 -1.27
N ARG A 104 6.42 -6.18 -0.68
CA ARG A 104 5.71 -7.32 -1.26
C ARG A 104 4.61 -6.78 -2.17
N ILE A 105 4.95 -6.64 -3.45
CA ILE A 105 3.95 -6.69 -4.52
C ILE A 105 3.60 -8.16 -4.78
#